data_AF-A0A4V3CMK2-F1
#
_entry.id   AF-A0A4V3CMK2-F1
#
_cell.length_a   1.000
_cell.length_b   1.000
_cell.length_c   1.000
_cell.angle_alpha   90.00
_cell.angle_beta   90.00
_cell.angle_gamma   90.00
#
_symmetry.space_group_name_H-M   'P 1'
#
loop_
_entity.id
_entity.type
_entity.pdbx_description
1 polymer ?
#
loop_
_entity_poly.entity_id
_entity_poly.type
_entity_poly.pdbx_seq_one_letter_code
_entity_poly.pdbx_strand_id
1 'polypeptide(L)'
;MNKIQLETRVNEIVNHVIAGGKVEDDHVEAKREWPKLDKAAQLAGMANAAGGYPILWIIGLCEGSKQVIPLDDTDPASWWQQIKGGFAYGVTPSLTTLRVVTDHGSVMALLFETDQAPYLVSLPKVPRDPDNPASGFRWATAAVPWREGTSNRTATRAELLSLLRDSAAAPDLAVVTSVATLFDEIDVTVPPPPMDLSFFAVLLIDTEPGVHTFFPVYRQQITLTTSTGVEVDCSEAQFATSAAVRPADPHQPASAFLPRQKEFNPYGATDRPSGLVVMAPDVVRMQVDLEVPRDDAQEMSQADWVELTVHLPIGASERVAKTHHRLLRVKDSGEKESTSFNRRRVTAWATNGAIEHRKPPRWSPGPRTVR
;
A
#
# COMPACT_ATOMS: atom_id res chain seq x y z
N MET A 1 -12.02 -3.75 4.20
CA MET A 1 -12.23 -4.42 5.52
C MET A 1 -12.70 -5.86 5.30
N ASN A 2 -12.28 -6.86 6.08
CA ASN A 2 -12.76 -8.24 5.87
C ASN A 2 -14.17 -8.47 6.48
N LYS A 3 -14.87 -9.56 6.11
CA LYS A 3 -16.26 -9.80 6.55
C LYS A 3 -16.42 -9.92 8.07
N ILE A 4 -15.48 -10.55 8.77
CA ILE A 4 -15.52 -10.73 10.23
C ILE A 4 -15.35 -9.39 10.94
N GLN A 5 -14.44 -8.55 10.46
CA GLN A 5 -14.23 -7.19 10.96
C GLN A 5 -15.46 -6.31 10.71
N LEU A 6 -16.06 -6.41 9.52
CA LEU A 6 -17.30 -5.71 9.20
C LEU A 6 -18.44 -6.12 10.14
N GLU A 7 -18.62 -7.42 10.36
CA GLU A 7 -19.62 -7.95 11.30
C GLU A 7 -19.42 -7.44 12.72
N THR A 8 -18.18 -7.53 13.22
CA THR A 8 -17.80 -7.04 14.56
C THR A 8 -18.10 -5.55 14.70
N ARG A 9 -17.69 -4.75 13.70
CA ARG A 9 -17.92 -3.30 13.69
C ARG A 9 -19.41 -2.97 13.65
N VAL A 10 -20.21 -3.69 12.87
CA VAL A 10 -21.66 -3.50 12.81
C VAL A 10 -22.31 -3.85 14.16
N ASN A 11 -21.90 -4.93 14.82
CA ASN A 11 -22.41 -5.30 16.14
C ASN A 11 -22.12 -4.23 17.19
N GLU A 12 -20.90 -3.67 17.22
CA GLU A 12 -20.55 -2.55 18.09
C GLU A 12 -21.45 -1.33 17.88
N ILE A 13 -21.67 -0.97 16.61
CA ILE A 13 -22.49 0.17 16.23
C ILE A 13 -23.96 -0.05 16.63
N VAL A 14 -24.52 -1.23 16.33
CA VAL A 14 -25.89 -1.58 16.72
C VAL A 14 -26.02 -1.47 18.24
N ASN A 15 -25.13 -2.10 19.01
CA ASN A 15 -25.17 -2.06 20.47
C ASN A 15 -25.07 -0.62 21.00
N HIS A 16 -24.23 0.22 20.40
CA HIS A 16 -24.11 1.63 20.77
C HIS A 16 -25.42 2.41 20.54
N VAL A 17 -26.09 2.21 19.40
CA VAL A 17 -27.36 2.86 19.09
C VAL A 17 -28.48 2.36 20.00
N ILE A 18 -28.55 1.06 20.29
CA ILE A 18 -29.52 0.49 21.24
C ILE A 18 -29.33 1.05 22.65
N ALA A 19 -28.08 1.27 23.08
CA ALA A 19 -27.75 1.94 24.33
C ALA A 19 -28.11 3.44 24.34
N GLY A 20 -28.61 3.98 23.22
CA GLY A 20 -29.04 5.37 23.07
C GLY A 20 -27.96 6.34 22.63
N GLY A 21 -26.83 5.82 22.16
CA GLY A 21 -25.81 6.59 21.46
C GLY A 21 -26.24 7.03 20.06
N LYS A 22 -25.43 7.90 19.46
CA LYS A 22 -25.54 8.35 18.07
C LYS A 22 -24.29 7.92 17.34
N VAL A 23 -24.43 7.40 16.12
CA VAL A 23 -23.32 6.86 15.33
C VAL A 23 -23.19 7.51 13.96
N GLU A 24 -24.21 8.23 13.49
CA GLU A 24 -24.13 8.98 12.24
C GLU A 24 -22.95 9.95 12.25
N ASP A 25 -21.98 9.69 11.37
CA ASP A 25 -20.78 10.50 11.15
C ASP A 25 -20.46 10.58 9.65
N ASP A 26 -19.26 11.01 9.30
CA ASP A 26 -18.84 11.15 7.89
C ASP A 26 -18.67 9.80 7.17
N HIS A 27 -18.50 8.70 7.91
CA HIS A 27 -18.18 7.38 7.39
C HIS A 27 -19.24 6.32 7.72
N VAL A 28 -20.20 6.60 8.61
CA VAL A 28 -21.24 5.67 9.05
C VAL A 28 -22.60 6.34 8.98
N GLU A 29 -23.59 5.64 8.41
CA GLU A 29 -24.97 6.10 8.35
C GLU A 29 -25.93 4.96 8.72
N ALA A 30 -26.77 5.19 9.73
CA ALA A 30 -27.85 4.29 10.09
C ALA A 30 -29.10 4.61 9.28
N LYS A 31 -29.72 3.61 8.67
CA LYS A 31 -30.96 3.78 7.89
C LYS A 31 -32.03 2.84 8.41
N ARG A 32 -33.18 3.42 8.75
CA ARG A 32 -34.37 2.67 9.16
C ARG A 32 -34.84 1.69 8.08
N GLU A 33 -34.86 2.15 6.84
CA GLU A 33 -35.44 1.47 5.67
C GLU A 33 -34.46 1.57 4.49
N TRP A 34 -34.69 0.77 3.45
CA TRP A 34 -33.91 0.85 2.23
C TRP A 34 -33.98 2.25 1.60
N PRO A 35 -32.82 2.88 1.30
CA PRO A 35 -32.78 4.19 0.69
C PRO A 35 -33.46 4.18 -0.68
N LYS A 36 -34.26 5.21 -0.95
CA LYS A 36 -34.88 5.44 -2.26
C LYS A 36 -33.84 5.89 -3.30
N LEU A 37 -34.22 5.89 -4.57
CA LEU A 37 -33.32 6.14 -5.70
C LEU A 37 -32.73 7.56 -5.73
N ASP A 38 -33.42 8.51 -5.12
CA ASP A 38 -32.94 9.89 -4.94
C ASP A 38 -31.70 9.98 -4.02
N LYS A 39 -31.33 8.88 -3.35
CA LYS A 39 -30.19 8.82 -2.43
C LYS A 39 -28.84 8.55 -3.09
N ALA A 40 -28.78 8.37 -4.41
CA ALA A 40 -27.51 8.29 -5.13
C ALA A 40 -26.63 9.54 -4.88
N ALA A 41 -27.22 10.74 -4.86
CA ALA A 41 -26.49 11.98 -4.58
C ALA A 41 -25.98 12.06 -3.13
N GLN A 42 -26.73 11.48 -2.18
CA GLN A 42 -26.29 11.39 -0.78
C GLN A 42 -25.12 10.43 -0.62
N LEU A 43 -25.19 9.26 -1.25
CA LEU A 43 -24.09 8.30 -1.24
C LEU A 43 -22.83 8.88 -1.89
N ALA A 44 -22.96 9.49 -3.07
CA ALA A 44 -21.85 10.14 -3.76
C ALA A 44 -21.27 11.29 -2.92
N GLY A 45 -22.13 12.07 -2.24
CA GLY A 45 -21.69 13.17 -1.37
C GLY A 45 -20.85 12.70 -0.20
N MET A 46 -21.28 11.62 0.46
CA MET A 46 -20.47 10.94 1.48
C MET A 46 -19.16 10.42 0.88
N ALA A 47 -19.23 9.73 -0.26
CA ALA A 47 -18.07 9.07 -0.86
C ALA A 47 -16.98 10.04 -1.29
N ASN A 48 -17.38 11.21 -1.77
CA ASN A 48 -16.46 12.29 -2.09
C ASN A 48 -15.86 12.89 -0.82
N ALA A 49 -16.67 13.14 0.21
CA ALA A 49 -16.17 13.68 1.47
C ALA A 49 -15.25 12.71 2.23
N ALA A 50 -15.45 11.39 2.07
CA ALA A 50 -14.67 10.36 2.72
C ALA A 50 -13.24 10.22 2.18
N GLY A 51 -12.87 10.86 1.06
CA GLY A 51 -11.46 10.97 0.63
C GLY A 51 -10.73 9.64 0.42
N GLY A 52 -11.44 8.58 0.03
CA GLY A 52 -10.87 7.23 -0.16
C GLY A 52 -11.10 6.27 1.01
N TYR A 53 -11.56 6.75 2.17
CA TYR A 53 -11.96 5.88 3.27
C TYR A 53 -13.32 5.23 3.01
N PRO A 54 -13.50 3.94 3.35
CA PRO A 54 -14.76 3.26 3.11
C PRO A 54 -15.88 3.83 3.99
N ILE A 55 -17.10 3.79 3.45
CA ILE A 55 -18.32 4.25 4.13
C ILE A 55 -19.22 3.06 4.41
N LEU A 56 -19.87 3.05 5.56
CA LEU A 56 -20.77 2.00 6.02
C LEU A 56 -22.20 2.53 6.15
N TRP A 57 -23.13 1.96 5.39
CA TRP A 57 -24.56 2.10 5.67
C TRP A 57 -25.08 0.86 6.38
N ILE A 58 -25.89 1.06 7.44
CA ILE A 58 -26.52 -0.02 8.19
C ILE A 58 -28.03 0.11 8.04
N ILE A 59 -28.62 -0.76 7.22
CA ILE A 59 -30.06 -0.80 6.96
C ILE A 59 -30.75 -1.63 8.03
N GLY A 60 -31.94 -1.17 8.47
CA GLY A 60 -32.69 -1.76 9.57
C GLY A 60 -32.25 -1.25 10.94
N LEU A 61 -31.50 -0.16 11.03
CA LEU A 61 -31.11 0.46 12.29
C LEU A 61 -31.69 1.87 12.39
N CYS A 62 -32.43 2.18 13.46
CA CYS A 62 -33.05 3.48 13.64
C CYS A 62 -32.54 4.17 14.91
N GLU A 63 -31.73 5.22 14.77
CA GLU A 63 -31.23 5.99 15.92
C GLU A 63 -32.35 6.63 16.74
N GLY A 64 -33.34 7.23 16.08
CA GLY A 64 -34.41 7.96 16.75
C GLY A 64 -35.28 7.07 17.65
N SER A 65 -35.49 5.81 17.26
CA SER A 65 -36.25 4.84 18.05
C SER A 65 -35.37 3.85 18.83
N LYS A 66 -34.04 3.92 18.67
CA LYS A 66 -33.05 3.10 19.37
C LYS A 66 -33.34 1.59 19.29
N GLN A 67 -33.72 1.14 18.09
CA GLN A 67 -34.12 -0.24 17.84
C GLN A 67 -33.69 -0.71 16.45
N VAL A 68 -33.56 -2.03 16.32
CA VAL A 68 -33.45 -2.71 15.02
C VAL A 68 -34.85 -2.88 14.44
N ILE A 69 -35.02 -2.47 13.19
CA ILE A 69 -36.25 -2.57 12.42
C ILE A 69 -36.16 -3.79 11.50
N PRO A 70 -37.19 -4.64 11.44
CA PRO A 70 -37.23 -5.76 10.49
C PRO A 70 -37.01 -5.28 9.06
N LEU A 71 -36.07 -5.93 8.36
CA LEU A 71 -35.83 -5.71 6.94
C LEU A 71 -36.99 -6.26 6.11
N ASP A 72 -37.33 -5.57 5.02
CA ASP A 72 -38.20 -6.12 3.98
C ASP A 72 -37.45 -7.12 3.08
N ASP A 73 -38.16 -7.68 2.10
CA ASP A 73 -37.63 -8.67 1.14
C ASP A 73 -36.81 -8.03 0.00
N THR A 74 -36.33 -6.79 0.15
CA THR A 74 -35.51 -6.13 -0.89
C THR A 74 -34.21 -6.89 -1.10
N ASP A 75 -33.98 -7.33 -2.34
CA ASP A 75 -32.69 -7.89 -2.76
C ASP A 75 -31.63 -6.77 -2.87
N PRO A 76 -30.52 -6.84 -2.10
CA PRO A 76 -29.48 -5.82 -2.13
C PRO A 76 -28.85 -5.61 -3.52
N ALA A 77 -28.72 -6.68 -4.32
CA ALA A 77 -28.14 -6.58 -5.65
C ALA A 77 -29.05 -5.79 -6.60
N SER A 78 -30.34 -6.10 -6.61
CA SER A 78 -31.35 -5.38 -7.38
C SER A 78 -31.46 -3.91 -6.96
N TRP A 79 -31.46 -3.64 -5.65
CA TRP A 79 -31.44 -2.27 -5.12
C TRP A 79 -30.21 -1.49 -5.60
N TRP A 80 -29.03 -2.09 -5.50
CA TRP A 80 -27.79 -1.44 -5.88
C TRP A 80 -27.74 -1.07 -7.35
N GLN A 81 -28.25 -1.92 -8.25
CA GLN A 81 -28.35 -1.61 -9.68
C GLN A 81 -29.21 -0.36 -9.95
N GLN A 82 -30.26 -0.14 -9.17
CA GLN A 82 -31.10 1.05 -9.32
C GLN A 82 -30.38 2.31 -8.84
N ILE A 83 -29.65 2.24 -7.71
CA ILE A 83 -28.84 3.36 -7.20
C ILE A 83 -27.72 3.71 -8.16
N LYS A 84 -27.05 2.71 -8.77
CA LYS A 84 -26.02 2.92 -9.79
C LYS A 84 -26.51 3.76 -10.96
N GLY A 85 -27.78 3.63 -11.35
CA GLY A 85 -28.40 4.43 -12.41
C GLY A 85 -28.41 5.94 -12.14
N GLY A 86 -28.25 6.38 -10.89
CA GLY A 86 -28.12 7.79 -10.54
C GLY A 86 -26.72 8.38 -10.83
N PHE A 87 -25.68 7.56 -10.93
CA PHE A 87 -24.30 8.02 -11.13
C PHE A 87 -24.05 8.36 -12.61
N ALA A 88 -23.23 9.38 -12.85
CA ALA A 88 -22.86 9.80 -14.19
C ALA A 88 -21.60 9.05 -14.67
N TYR A 89 -21.53 8.77 -15.98
CA TYR A 89 -20.35 8.21 -16.65
C TYR A 89 -19.88 6.83 -16.15
N GLY A 90 -20.72 6.10 -15.40
CA GLY A 90 -20.48 4.72 -15.00
C GLY A 90 -19.50 4.51 -13.85
N VAL A 91 -18.99 5.58 -13.22
CA VAL A 91 -18.11 5.48 -12.04
C VAL A 91 -18.95 5.44 -10.77
N THR A 92 -18.83 4.36 -10.00
CA THR A 92 -19.62 4.13 -8.77
C THR A 92 -18.75 3.50 -7.69
N PRO A 93 -19.02 3.74 -6.40
CA PRO A 93 -18.34 3.04 -5.31
C PRO A 93 -18.48 1.52 -5.44
N SER A 94 -17.47 0.77 -5.00
CA SER A 94 -17.58 -0.70 -4.95
C SER A 94 -18.38 -1.10 -3.71
N LEU A 95 -19.39 -1.96 -3.85
CA LEU A 95 -20.27 -2.36 -2.75
C LEU A 95 -19.96 -3.79 -2.28
N THR A 96 -19.74 -3.96 -0.98
CA THR A 96 -19.79 -5.24 -0.27
C THR A 96 -21.02 -5.27 0.64
N THR A 97 -21.81 -6.33 0.54
CA THR A 97 -23.00 -6.53 1.40
C THR A 97 -22.76 -7.64 2.42
N LEU A 98 -23.31 -7.47 3.61
CA LEU A 98 -23.29 -8.48 4.66
C LEU A 98 -24.56 -8.38 5.51
N ARG A 99 -25.35 -9.46 5.54
CA ARG A 99 -26.43 -9.59 6.52
C ARG A 99 -25.82 -9.98 7.86
N VAL A 100 -26.05 -9.17 8.88
CA VAL A 100 -25.56 -9.40 10.23
C VAL A 100 -26.75 -9.76 11.13
N VAL A 101 -26.61 -10.83 11.91
CA VAL A 101 -27.62 -11.25 12.90
C VAL A 101 -27.11 -10.82 14.27
N THR A 102 -27.85 -9.94 14.92
CA THR A 102 -27.55 -9.41 16.25
C THR A 102 -28.55 -9.94 17.27
N ASP A 103 -28.26 -9.77 18.55
CA ASP A 103 -29.21 -10.09 19.64
C ASP A 103 -30.52 -9.29 19.56
N HIS A 104 -30.52 -8.17 18.83
CA HIS A 104 -31.65 -7.25 18.68
C HIS A 104 -32.43 -7.46 17.37
N GLY A 105 -31.97 -8.35 16.50
CA GLY A 105 -32.54 -8.58 15.17
C GLY A 105 -31.48 -8.58 14.06
N SER A 106 -31.93 -8.68 12.82
CA SER A 106 -31.03 -8.71 11.65
C SER A 106 -30.97 -7.34 10.97
N VAL A 107 -29.74 -6.90 10.66
CA VAL A 107 -29.47 -5.68 9.89
C VAL A 107 -28.71 -6.03 8.61
N MET A 108 -28.74 -5.13 7.63
CA MET A 108 -27.94 -5.26 6.40
C MET A 108 -26.84 -4.20 6.40
N ALA A 109 -25.59 -4.65 6.38
CA ALA A 109 -24.43 -3.79 6.24
C ALA A 109 -24.07 -3.63 4.76
N LEU A 110 -23.93 -2.39 4.33
CA LEU A 110 -23.52 -2.00 2.98
C LEU A 110 -22.21 -1.20 3.11
N LEU A 111 -21.10 -1.84 2.79
CA LEU A 111 -19.77 -1.23 2.82
C LEU A 111 -19.40 -0.74 1.41
N PHE A 112 -19.17 0.56 1.27
CA PHE A 112 -18.78 1.21 0.03
C PHE A 112 -17.30 1.58 0.07
N GLU A 113 -16.51 1.06 -0.86
CA GLU A 113 -15.13 1.50 -1.08
C GLU A 113 -15.16 2.76 -1.97
N THR A 114 -14.45 3.82 -1.54
CA THR A 114 -14.53 5.17 -2.15
C THR A 114 -13.23 5.61 -2.82
N ASP A 115 -12.38 4.65 -3.18
CA ASP A 115 -11.04 4.82 -3.74
C ASP A 115 -11.00 5.48 -5.13
N GLN A 116 -12.15 5.60 -5.79
CA GLN A 116 -12.31 6.19 -7.12
C GLN A 116 -12.99 7.57 -7.11
N ALA A 117 -13.01 8.25 -5.96
CA ALA A 117 -13.48 9.64 -5.91
C ALA A 117 -12.71 10.52 -6.92
N PRO A 118 -13.36 11.51 -7.57
CA PRO A 118 -14.73 11.95 -7.36
C PRO A 118 -15.79 11.08 -8.05
N TYR A 119 -16.89 10.86 -7.34
CA TYR A 119 -18.13 10.27 -7.83
C TYR A 119 -19.11 11.35 -8.28
N LEU A 120 -19.57 11.26 -9.53
CA LEU A 120 -20.51 12.20 -10.13
C LEU A 120 -21.92 11.60 -10.16
N VAL A 121 -22.93 12.44 -9.96
CA VAL A 121 -24.34 12.08 -10.13
C VAL A 121 -24.97 12.86 -11.28
N SER A 122 -25.84 12.19 -12.01
CA SER A 122 -26.58 12.76 -13.12
C SER A 122 -27.55 13.82 -12.63
N LEU A 123 -27.56 14.98 -13.27
CA LEU A 123 -28.53 16.03 -13.00
C LEU A 123 -29.79 15.80 -13.86
N PRO A 124 -30.98 16.09 -13.31
CA PRO A 124 -32.20 16.03 -14.11
C PRO A 124 -32.12 17.02 -15.28
N LYS A 125 -32.69 16.64 -16.43
CA LYS A 125 -32.82 17.50 -17.59
C LYS A 125 -33.87 18.58 -17.33
N VAL A 126 -33.43 19.68 -16.73
CA VAL A 126 -34.27 20.85 -16.47
C VAL A 126 -34.11 21.84 -17.63
N PRO A 127 -35.21 22.42 -18.16
CA PRO A 127 -35.15 23.50 -19.13
C PRO A 127 -34.25 24.65 -18.63
N ARG A 128 -33.57 25.32 -19.55
CA ARG A 128 -32.71 26.46 -19.20
C ARG A 128 -33.55 27.61 -18.61
N ASP A 129 -34.69 27.87 -19.22
CA ASP A 129 -35.73 28.78 -18.77
C ASP A 129 -36.98 27.97 -18.36
N PRO A 130 -37.39 28.00 -17.08
CA PRO A 130 -38.58 27.29 -16.60
C PRO A 130 -39.87 27.68 -17.34
N ASP A 131 -39.96 28.93 -17.82
CA ASP A 131 -41.15 29.46 -18.49
C ASP A 131 -41.12 29.22 -20.01
N ASN A 132 -39.99 28.72 -20.55
CA ASN A 132 -39.83 28.44 -21.97
C ASN A 132 -39.20 27.05 -22.21
N PRO A 133 -40.01 25.99 -22.40
CA PRO A 133 -39.53 24.63 -22.68
C PRO A 133 -38.67 24.52 -23.95
N ALA A 134 -38.79 25.46 -24.89
CA ALA A 134 -37.98 25.49 -26.12
C ALA A 134 -36.58 26.10 -25.90
N SER A 135 -36.26 26.59 -24.70
CA SER A 135 -34.96 27.18 -24.35
C SER A 135 -33.79 26.18 -24.31
N GLY A 136 -34.06 24.90 -24.58
CA GLY A 136 -33.11 23.81 -24.41
C GLY A 136 -32.92 23.44 -22.94
N PHE A 137 -31.98 22.54 -22.68
CA PHE A 137 -31.67 22.07 -21.32
C PHE A 137 -30.44 22.78 -20.75
N ARG A 138 -30.30 22.76 -19.42
CA ARG A 138 -29.05 23.18 -18.76
C ARG A 138 -27.86 22.39 -19.30
N TRP A 139 -26.72 23.07 -19.46
CA TRP A 139 -25.49 22.46 -20.00
C TRP A 139 -24.83 21.49 -19.02
N ALA A 140 -25.01 21.71 -17.72
CA ALA A 140 -24.49 20.83 -16.69
C ALA A 140 -25.33 19.54 -16.65
N THR A 141 -24.70 18.41 -17.01
CA THR A 141 -25.34 17.09 -17.01
C THR A 141 -25.07 16.28 -15.75
N ALA A 142 -24.08 16.70 -14.95
CA ALA A 142 -23.68 16.01 -13.73
C ALA A 142 -23.15 17.02 -12.69
N ALA A 143 -23.15 16.61 -11.44
CA ALA A 143 -22.55 17.34 -10.33
C ALA A 143 -21.69 16.41 -9.47
N VAL A 144 -20.69 16.98 -8.80
CA VAL A 144 -19.93 16.32 -7.73
C VAL A 144 -20.59 16.71 -6.41
N PRO A 145 -21.46 15.88 -5.82
CA PRO A 145 -22.03 16.17 -4.52
C PRO A 145 -20.94 16.06 -3.45
N TRP A 146 -21.13 16.76 -2.36
CA TRP A 146 -20.25 16.80 -1.21
C TRP A 146 -21.10 16.86 0.05
N ARG A 147 -20.77 16.01 1.03
CA ARG A 147 -21.44 16.03 2.33
C ARG A 147 -20.79 17.04 3.26
N GLU A 148 -21.62 17.86 3.90
CA GLU A 148 -21.23 18.74 4.99
C GLU A 148 -22.21 18.57 6.14
N GLY A 149 -21.76 17.90 7.20
CA GLY A 149 -22.62 17.44 8.29
C GLY A 149 -23.65 16.43 7.79
N THR A 150 -24.95 16.73 7.95
CA THR A 150 -26.05 15.90 7.44
C THR A 150 -26.62 16.37 6.09
N SER A 151 -26.05 17.44 5.53
CA SER A 151 -26.52 18.07 4.29
C SER A 151 -25.64 17.69 3.09
N ASN A 152 -26.23 17.71 1.89
CA ASN A 152 -25.49 17.55 0.64
C ASN A 152 -25.51 18.85 -0.14
N ARG A 153 -24.34 19.27 -0.61
CA ARG A 153 -24.17 20.38 -1.56
C ARG A 153 -23.25 19.98 -2.70
N THR A 154 -22.94 20.89 -3.62
CA THR A 154 -21.90 20.65 -4.63
C THR A 154 -20.52 20.91 -4.03
N ALA A 155 -19.53 20.12 -4.44
CA ALA A 155 -18.14 20.31 -4.07
C ALA A 155 -17.62 21.67 -4.55
N THR A 156 -16.86 22.33 -3.68
CA THR A 156 -16.10 23.54 -3.98
C THR A 156 -14.81 23.18 -4.70
N ARG A 157 -14.15 24.16 -5.31
CA ARG A 157 -12.82 23.98 -5.92
C ARG A 157 -11.79 23.43 -4.91
N ALA A 158 -11.81 23.90 -3.67
CA ALA A 158 -10.84 23.48 -2.66
C ALA A 158 -10.99 21.99 -2.31
N GLU A 159 -12.23 21.50 -2.22
CA GLU A 159 -12.54 20.07 -1.97
C GLU A 159 -12.20 19.20 -3.18
N LEU A 160 -12.46 19.68 -4.40
CA LEU A 160 -12.01 18.97 -5.60
C LEU A 160 -10.48 18.88 -5.67
N LEU A 161 -9.76 19.93 -5.22
CA LEU A 161 -8.31 19.89 -5.13
C LEU A 161 -7.82 18.99 -3.98
N SER A 162 -8.54 18.89 -2.87
CA SER A 162 -8.17 17.98 -1.77
C SER A 162 -8.33 16.52 -2.20
N LEU A 163 -9.37 16.19 -2.98
CA LEU A 163 -9.47 14.86 -3.60
C LEU A 163 -8.26 14.52 -4.48
N LEU A 164 -7.71 15.52 -5.19
CA LEU A 164 -6.48 15.34 -5.97
C LEU A 164 -5.22 15.26 -5.10
N ARG A 165 -5.26 15.79 -3.88
CA ARG A 165 -4.15 15.75 -2.91
C ARG A 165 -4.11 14.41 -2.17
N ASP A 166 -5.27 13.90 -1.77
CA ASP A 166 -5.43 12.61 -1.04
C ASP A 166 -5.16 11.40 -1.95
N SER A 167 -5.04 11.63 -3.26
CA SER A 167 -4.12 10.88 -4.12
C SER A 167 -2.68 11.14 -3.66
N ALA A 168 -2.32 10.57 -2.50
CA ALA A 168 -1.04 10.77 -1.82
C ALA A 168 0.12 10.56 -2.79
N ALA A 169 1.02 11.53 -2.87
CA ALA A 169 2.20 11.47 -3.72
C ALA A 169 2.89 10.10 -3.56
N ALA A 170 3.28 9.47 -4.67
CA ALA A 170 4.11 8.28 -4.58
C ALA A 170 5.38 8.71 -3.84
N PRO A 171 5.80 8.00 -2.78
CA PRO A 171 6.98 8.40 -2.03
C PRO A 171 8.19 8.50 -2.94
N ASP A 172 9.02 9.49 -2.68
CA ASP A 172 10.29 9.61 -3.38
C ASP A 172 11.27 8.60 -2.77
N LEU A 173 11.96 7.87 -3.65
CA LEU A 173 12.98 6.90 -3.28
C LEU A 173 14.36 7.45 -3.64
N ALA A 174 15.20 7.64 -2.63
CA ALA A 174 16.58 8.06 -2.82
C ALA A 174 17.53 6.98 -2.33
N VAL A 175 18.46 6.55 -3.19
CA VAL A 175 19.53 5.64 -2.80
C VAL A 175 20.65 6.45 -2.13
N VAL A 176 20.85 6.23 -0.84
CA VAL A 176 21.88 6.92 -0.05
C VAL A 176 23.25 6.28 -0.29
N THR A 177 23.31 4.95 -0.25
CA THR A 177 24.52 4.19 -0.56
C THR A 177 24.13 2.79 -1.03
N SER A 178 24.94 2.20 -1.90
CA SER A 178 24.76 0.85 -2.40
C SER A 178 26.08 0.21 -2.77
N VAL A 179 26.17 -1.10 -2.54
CA VAL A 179 27.31 -1.94 -2.88
C VAL A 179 26.80 -3.28 -3.40
N ALA A 180 27.32 -3.73 -4.53
CA ALA A 180 27.13 -5.08 -5.06
C ALA A 180 28.49 -5.78 -5.12
N THR A 181 28.59 -7.02 -4.65
CA THR A 181 29.83 -7.80 -4.63
C THR A 181 29.56 -9.20 -5.15
N LEU A 182 30.34 -9.60 -6.15
CA LEU A 182 30.29 -10.95 -6.72
C LEU A 182 31.43 -11.79 -6.12
N PHE A 183 31.09 -12.99 -5.66
CA PHE A 183 32.02 -13.95 -5.06
C PHE A 183 32.02 -15.26 -5.84
N ASP A 184 33.21 -15.85 -6.01
CA ASP A 184 33.42 -17.18 -6.56
C ASP A 184 33.78 -18.12 -5.40
N GLU A 185 33.14 -19.29 -5.35
CA GLU A 185 33.49 -20.32 -4.38
C GLU A 185 34.74 -21.06 -4.86
N ILE A 186 35.74 -21.17 -4.00
CA ILE A 186 36.98 -21.90 -4.30
C ILE A 186 36.70 -23.39 -4.06
N ASP A 187 35.85 -23.99 -4.89
CA ASP A 187 35.64 -25.44 -4.91
C ASP A 187 35.92 -26.02 -6.30
N VAL A 188 36.44 -27.25 -6.31
CA VAL A 188 36.84 -27.98 -7.53
C VAL A 188 35.71 -28.93 -7.92
N THR A 189 34.49 -28.41 -8.07
CA THR A 189 33.34 -29.17 -8.52
C THR A 189 33.15 -29.05 -10.04
N VAL A 190 32.71 -30.14 -10.67
CA VAL A 190 32.40 -30.22 -12.11
C VAL A 190 30.97 -30.76 -12.26
N PRO A 191 30.03 -29.98 -12.82
CA PRO A 191 30.18 -28.63 -13.34
C PRO A 191 30.46 -27.61 -12.23
N PRO A 192 31.00 -26.43 -12.58
CA PRO A 192 31.20 -25.33 -11.63
C PRO A 192 29.94 -24.96 -10.86
N PRO A 193 30.06 -24.52 -9.59
CA PRO A 193 28.94 -23.97 -8.87
C PRO A 193 28.56 -22.57 -9.42
N PRO A 194 27.33 -22.09 -9.17
CA PRO A 194 26.97 -20.69 -9.38
C PRO A 194 27.82 -19.77 -8.50
N MET A 195 27.91 -18.49 -8.87
CA MET A 195 28.60 -17.47 -8.06
C MET A 195 27.63 -16.80 -7.10
N ASP A 196 28.10 -16.42 -5.92
CA ASP A 196 27.29 -15.68 -4.96
C ASP A 196 27.31 -14.18 -5.28
N LEU A 197 26.15 -13.57 -5.49
CA LEU A 197 25.98 -12.11 -5.54
C LEU A 197 25.42 -11.62 -4.21
N SER A 198 26.18 -10.78 -3.52
CA SER A 198 25.73 -10.04 -2.34
C SER A 198 25.48 -8.60 -2.71
N PHE A 199 24.28 -8.11 -2.42
CA PHE A 199 23.86 -6.74 -2.71
C PHE A 199 23.31 -6.08 -1.47
N PHE A 200 23.74 -4.85 -1.22
CA PHE A 200 23.33 -4.03 -0.11
C PHE A 200 23.00 -2.62 -0.60
N ALA A 201 21.89 -2.07 -0.14
CA ALA A 201 21.54 -0.67 -0.36
C ALA A 201 20.91 -0.03 0.87
N VAL A 202 21.07 1.27 0.99
CA VAL A 202 20.39 2.12 1.96
C VAL A 202 19.47 3.05 1.19
N LEU A 203 18.17 2.89 1.39
CA LEU A 203 17.12 3.65 0.74
C LEU A 203 16.54 4.65 1.74
N LEU A 204 16.49 5.92 1.38
CA LEU A 204 15.61 6.89 2.01
C LEU A 204 14.26 6.81 1.30
N ILE A 205 13.20 6.58 2.07
CA ILE A 205 11.82 6.60 1.59
C ILE A 205 11.19 7.88 2.15
N ASP A 206 11.00 8.89 1.30
CA ASP A 206 10.44 10.17 1.68
C ASP A 206 8.91 10.15 1.52
N THR A 207 8.20 10.08 2.64
CA THR A 207 6.72 10.00 2.70
C THR A 207 6.16 11.22 3.42
N GLU A 208 4.94 11.64 3.11
CA GLU A 208 4.28 12.67 3.93
C GLU A 208 3.97 12.10 5.32
N PRO A 209 4.41 12.74 6.42
CA PRO A 209 4.17 12.24 7.78
C PRO A 209 2.68 12.02 8.05
N GLY A 210 2.34 10.84 8.60
CA GLY A 210 0.96 10.47 8.92
C GLY A 210 0.23 9.74 7.80
N VAL A 211 0.80 9.68 6.58
CA VAL A 211 0.26 8.86 5.49
C VAL A 211 0.74 7.41 5.65
N HIS A 212 -0.19 6.47 5.76
CA HIS A 212 0.11 5.06 5.85
C HIS A 212 0.45 4.48 4.47
N THR A 213 1.73 4.48 4.09
CA THR A 213 2.17 3.88 2.82
C THR A 213 2.54 2.42 3.02
N PHE A 214 1.94 1.52 2.23
CA PHE A 214 2.25 0.09 2.27
C PHE A 214 2.80 -0.38 0.93
N PHE A 215 3.95 -1.04 0.93
CA PHE A 215 4.58 -1.65 -0.24
C PHE A 215 4.49 -3.18 -0.14
N PRO A 216 3.47 -3.83 -0.74
CA PRO A 216 3.27 -5.27 -0.61
C PRO A 216 4.39 -6.08 -1.27
N VAL A 217 4.96 -7.05 -0.53
CA VAL A 217 6.13 -7.83 -0.95
C VAL A 217 5.95 -8.49 -2.32
N TYR A 218 4.76 -9.04 -2.60
CA TYR A 218 4.46 -9.74 -3.85
C TYR A 218 4.33 -8.83 -5.09
N ARG A 219 4.32 -7.51 -4.92
CA ARG A 219 4.34 -6.54 -6.03
C ARG A 219 5.70 -5.84 -6.17
N GLN A 220 6.62 -6.02 -5.22
CA GLN A 220 7.92 -5.38 -5.28
C GLN A 220 8.72 -5.98 -6.43
N GLN A 221 9.42 -5.13 -7.18
CA GLN A 221 10.35 -5.56 -8.21
C GLN A 221 11.67 -4.84 -7.97
N ILE A 222 12.73 -5.59 -7.79
CA ILE A 222 14.07 -5.04 -7.58
C ILE A 222 14.98 -5.76 -8.57
N THR A 223 15.64 -5.03 -9.44
CA THR A 223 16.50 -5.62 -10.46
C THR A 223 17.86 -4.94 -10.50
N LEU A 224 18.89 -5.73 -10.82
CA LEU A 224 20.23 -5.25 -11.14
C LEU A 224 20.48 -5.49 -12.62
N THR A 225 20.71 -4.44 -13.38
CA THR A 225 21.03 -4.51 -14.81
C THR A 225 22.47 -4.09 -15.03
N THR A 226 23.28 -4.93 -15.64
CA THR A 226 24.69 -4.63 -15.90
C THR A 226 24.89 -3.88 -17.22
N SER A 227 26.07 -3.30 -17.40
CA SER A 227 26.45 -2.64 -18.65
C SER A 227 26.48 -3.54 -19.88
N THR A 228 26.49 -4.86 -19.69
CA THR A 228 26.50 -5.85 -20.77
C THR A 228 25.09 -6.35 -21.13
N GLY A 229 24.09 -6.03 -20.30
CA GLY A 229 22.69 -6.39 -20.52
C GLY A 229 22.17 -7.53 -19.63
N VAL A 230 23.03 -8.16 -18.81
CA VAL A 230 22.57 -9.14 -17.81
C VAL A 230 21.65 -8.47 -16.80
N GLU A 231 20.48 -9.08 -16.58
CA GLU A 231 19.47 -8.66 -15.61
C GLU A 231 19.32 -9.72 -14.51
N VAL A 232 19.43 -9.31 -13.26
CA VAL A 232 19.29 -10.18 -12.09
C VAL A 232 18.10 -9.73 -11.24
N ASP A 233 17.13 -10.62 -11.05
CA ASP A 233 15.99 -10.39 -10.17
C ASP A 233 16.43 -10.48 -8.70
N CYS A 234 16.25 -9.38 -7.98
CA CYS A 234 16.59 -9.18 -6.59
C CYS A 234 15.32 -8.98 -5.72
N SER A 235 14.15 -9.37 -6.21
CA SER A 235 12.86 -9.12 -5.53
C SER A 235 12.69 -9.88 -4.21
N GLU A 236 13.54 -10.88 -3.91
CA GLU A 236 13.62 -11.54 -2.60
C GLU A 236 14.40 -10.73 -1.54
N ALA A 237 14.60 -9.43 -1.78
CA ALA A 237 15.33 -8.57 -0.85
C ALA A 237 14.70 -8.50 0.54
N GLN A 238 15.57 -8.55 1.54
CA GLN A 238 15.20 -8.34 2.93
C GLN A 238 15.37 -6.87 3.30
N PHE A 239 14.35 -6.31 3.95
CA PHE A 239 14.38 -4.94 4.46
C PHE A 239 14.66 -4.94 5.97
N ALA A 240 15.65 -4.15 6.39
CA ALA A 240 15.90 -3.85 7.79
C ALA A 240 15.65 -2.36 8.04
N THR A 241 14.71 -2.06 8.94
CA THR A 241 14.31 -0.68 9.27
C THR A 241 15.06 -0.16 10.48
N SER A 242 15.02 1.16 10.69
CA SER A 242 15.63 1.84 11.85
C SER A 242 15.25 1.21 13.19
N ALA A 243 14.00 0.77 13.35
CA ALA A 243 13.50 0.11 14.56
C ALA A 243 14.12 -1.28 14.82
N ALA A 244 14.54 -1.99 13.76
CA ALA A 244 15.20 -3.28 13.88
C ALA A 244 16.68 -3.15 14.31
N VAL A 245 17.30 -1.98 14.10
CA VAL A 245 18.70 -1.72 14.45
C VAL A 245 18.77 -1.17 15.88
N ARG A 246 18.38 -1.97 16.88
CA ARG A 246 18.94 -1.73 18.23
C ARG A 246 20.36 -2.28 18.24
N PRO A 247 21.37 -1.53 18.72
CA PRO A 247 22.70 -2.10 18.93
C PRO A 247 22.53 -3.36 19.76
N ALA A 248 23.03 -4.48 19.26
CA ALA A 248 22.98 -5.74 19.98
C ALA A 248 23.57 -5.49 21.37
N ASP A 249 22.75 -5.68 22.41
CA ASP A 249 23.26 -5.62 23.78
C ASP A 249 24.36 -6.69 23.88
N PRO A 250 25.63 -6.30 24.07
CA PRO A 250 26.75 -7.25 24.05
C PRO A 250 26.65 -8.29 25.17
N HIS A 251 25.74 -8.10 26.13
CA HIS A 251 25.50 -9.02 27.23
C HIS A 251 24.29 -9.96 27.03
N GLN A 252 23.57 -9.88 25.90
CA GLN A 252 22.45 -10.81 25.66
C GLN A 252 22.95 -12.18 25.18
N PRO A 253 22.63 -13.27 25.90
CA PRO A 253 23.06 -14.61 25.51
C PRO A 253 22.42 -15.01 24.18
N ALA A 254 23.24 -15.63 23.31
CA ALA A 254 22.86 -16.09 21.98
C ALA A 254 21.76 -17.17 21.94
N SER A 255 21.19 -17.56 23.08
CA SER A 255 20.09 -18.53 23.19
C SER A 255 18.70 -17.88 23.28
N ALA A 256 18.60 -16.55 23.29
CA ALA A 256 17.33 -15.82 23.38
C ALA A 256 16.76 -15.34 22.02
N PHE A 257 17.12 -16.00 20.91
CA PHE A 257 16.58 -15.71 19.56
C PHE A 257 15.19 -16.33 19.35
N LEU A 258 14.24 -16.08 20.26
CA LEU A 258 12.87 -16.03 19.78
C LEU A 258 12.80 -14.85 18.81
N PRO A 259 12.22 -15.01 17.60
CA PRO A 259 12.07 -13.90 16.67
C PRO A 259 11.32 -12.80 17.40
N ARG A 260 12.03 -11.75 17.84
CA ARG A 260 11.40 -10.60 18.48
C ARG A 260 10.33 -10.13 17.50
N GLN A 261 9.08 -10.10 17.96
CA GLN A 261 8.02 -9.45 17.21
C GLN A 261 8.55 -8.08 16.81
N LYS A 262 8.69 -7.84 15.50
CA LYS A 262 9.15 -6.57 14.97
C LYS A 262 8.20 -5.50 15.52
N GLU A 263 8.66 -4.72 16.49
CA GLU A 263 7.88 -3.66 17.10
C GLU A 263 7.46 -2.69 15.99
N PHE A 264 6.17 -2.38 15.92
CA PHE A 264 5.66 -1.41 14.98
C PHE A 264 6.27 -0.04 15.28
N ASN A 265 6.88 0.59 14.28
CA ASN A 265 7.40 1.95 14.39
C ASN A 265 6.36 2.95 13.87
N PRO A 266 5.64 3.69 14.73
CA PRO A 266 4.64 4.66 14.31
C PRO A 266 5.24 5.89 13.63
N TYR A 267 6.57 6.07 13.68
CA TYR A 267 7.28 7.25 13.19
C TYR A 267 8.27 6.94 12.06
N GLY A 268 8.15 5.79 11.39
CA GLY A 268 9.06 5.42 10.32
C GLY A 268 8.63 4.18 9.55
N ALA A 269 9.60 3.36 9.18
CA ALA A 269 9.39 2.13 8.44
C ALA A 269 9.31 0.91 9.37
N THR A 270 8.39 0.01 9.06
CA THR A 270 8.24 -1.30 9.69
C THR A 270 8.21 -2.38 8.61
N ASP A 271 9.19 -3.28 8.63
CA ASP A 271 9.19 -4.45 7.75
C ASP A 271 8.26 -5.54 8.32
N ARG A 272 7.28 -5.98 7.52
CA ARG A 272 6.32 -7.03 7.88
C ARG A 272 6.40 -8.17 6.86
N PRO A 273 5.97 -9.40 7.21
CA PRO A 273 5.92 -10.51 6.26
C PRO A 273 5.11 -10.22 4.99
N SER A 274 4.12 -9.32 5.06
CA SER A 274 3.30 -8.92 3.92
C SER A 274 3.91 -7.79 3.07
N GLY A 275 4.96 -7.12 3.55
CA GLY A 275 5.57 -5.98 2.89
C GLY A 275 6.04 -4.88 3.85
N LEU A 276 6.54 -3.79 3.28
CA LEU A 276 7.10 -2.66 4.01
C LEU A 276 6.01 -1.62 4.29
N VAL A 277 5.82 -1.23 5.55
CA VAL A 277 4.90 -0.14 5.94
C VAL A 277 5.73 1.08 6.33
N VAL A 278 5.42 2.25 5.78
CA VAL A 278 6.12 3.51 6.04
C VAL A 278 5.09 4.58 6.43
N MET A 279 5.26 5.16 7.63
CA MET A 279 4.34 6.14 8.24
C MET A 279 4.88 7.57 8.22
N ALA A 280 6.19 7.72 8.04
CA ALA A 280 6.92 8.98 7.97
C ALA A 280 8.27 8.73 7.26
N PRO A 281 9.00 9.77 6.81
CA PRO A 281 10.29 9.59 6.15
C PRO A 281 11.24 8.75 7.00
N ASP A 282 11.80 7.69 6.42
CA ASP A 282 12.73 6.80 7.13
C ASP A 282 13.77 6.19 6.20
N VAL A 283 14.84 5.70 6.80
CA VAL A 283 15.92 5.00 6.13
C VAL A 283 15.74 3.49 6.30
N VAL A 284 15.69 2.78 5.18
CA VAL A 284 15.55 1.33 5.12
C VAL A 284 16.78 0.74 4.47
N ARG A 285 17.32 -0.32 5.09
CA ARG A 285 18.42 -1.10 4.52
C ARG A 285 17.84 -2.26 3.76
N MET A 286 18.32 -2.48 2.56
CA MET A 286 17.93 -3.57 1.68
C MET A 286 19.13 -4.48 1.49
N GLN A 287 18.95 -5.78 1.67
CA GLN A 287 19.99 -6.78 1.47
C GLN A 287 19.47 -7.97 0.67
N VAL A 288 20.29 -8.45 -0.26
CA VAL A 288 20.06 -9.63 -1.09
C VAL A 288 21.33 -10.45 -1.13
N ASP A 289 21.20 -11.75 -0.95
CA ASP A 289 22.26 -12.73 -1.18
C ASP A 289 21.67 -13.85 -2.05
N LEU A 290 22.06 -13.90 -3.32
CA LEU A 290 21.52 -14.84 -4.31
C LEU A 290 22.64 -15.54 -5.10
N GLU A 291 22.31 -16.67 -5.69
CA GLU A 291 23.19 -17.43 -6.57
C GLU A 291 22.94 -17.02 -8.03
N VAL A 292 24.00 -16.64 -8.74
CA VAL A 292 23.95 -16.25 -10.15
C VAL A 292 24.52 -17.39 -11.00
N PRO A 293 23.84 -17.81 -12.08
CA PRO A 293 24.39 -18.76 -13.04
C PRO A 293 25.79 -18.34 -13.51
N ARG A 294 26.69 -19.31 -13.70
CA ARG A 294 28.10 -18.99 -13.93
C ARG A 294 28.35 -18.16 -15.19
N ASP A 295 27.59 -18.40 -16.26
CA ASP A 295 27.72 -17.66 -17.52
C ASP A 295 27.35 -16.18 -17.32
N ASP A 296 26.20 -15.92 -16.69
CA ASP A 296 25.76 -14.57 -16.32
C ASP A 296 26.77 -13.91 -15.38
N ALA A 297 27.26 -14.63 -14.37
CA ALA A 297 28.23 -14.11 -13.41
C ALA A 297 29.57 -13.74 -14.05
N GLN A 298 30.04 -14.52 -15.04
CA GLN A 298 31.23 -14.19 -15.82
C GLN A 298 31.03 -12.91 -16.63
N GLU A 299 29.87 -12.76 -17.27
CA GLU A 299 29.55 -11.55 -18.02
C GLU A 299 29.43 -10.33 -17.10
N MET A 300 28.69 -10.47 -15.98
CA MET A 300 28.61 -9.48 -14.93
C MET A 300 30.00 -9.08 -14.44
N SER A 301 30.94 -10.03 -14.27
CA SER A 301 32.29 -9.72 -13.77
C SER A 301 33.09 -8.74 -14.64
N GLN A 302 32.71 -8.59 -15.91
CA GLN A 302 33.31 -7.67 -16.86
C GLN A 302 32.61 -6.32 -16.92
N ALA A 303 31.43 -6.17 -16.31
CA ALA A 303 30.63 -4.95 -16.38
C ALA A 303 31.30 -3.77 -15.67
N ASP A 304 31.35 -2.63 -16.37
CA ASP A 304 31.89 -1.37 -15.83
C ASP A 304 30.95 -0.73 -14.80
N TRP A 305 29.66 -1.01 -14.92
CA TRP A 305 28.62 -0.52 -14.03
C TRP A 305 27.48 -1.52 -13.89
N VAL A 306 26.76 -1.39 -12.78
CA VAL A 306 25.51 -2.08 -12.50
C VAL A 306 24.47 -1.02 -12.14
N GLU A 307 23.28 -1.10 -12.69
CA GLU A 307 22.17 -0.20 -12.41
C GLU A 307 21.14 -0.93 -11.54
N LEU A 308 20.90 -0.38 -10.36
CA LEU A 308 19.82 -0.79 -9.48
C LEU A 308 18.52 -0.12 -9.94
N THR A 309 17.50 -0.91 -10.21
CA THR A 309 16.12 -0.45 -10.37
C THR A 309 15.29 -0.97 -9.22
N VAL A 310 14.64 -0.07 -8.47
CA VAL A 310 13.71 -0.42 -7.39
C VAL A 310 12.33 0.08 -7.77
N HIS A 311 11.36 -0.82 -7.86
CA HIS A 311 9.94 -0.52 -8.02
C HIS A 311 9.17 -1.04 -6.81
N LEU A 312 8.59 -0.12 -6.03
CA LEU A 312 7.75 -0.42 -4.88
C LEU A 312 6.32 0.09 -5.15
N PRO A 313 5.43 -0.76 -5.71
CA PRO A 313 4.02 -0.41 -5.88
C PRO A 313 3.35 -0.14 -4.53
N ILE A 314 2.46 0.85 -4.50
CA ILE A 314 1.74 1.23 -3.29
C ILE A 314 0.47 0.37 -3.19
N GLY A 315 0.19 -0.18 -2.01
CA GLY A 315 -1.02 -0.95 -1.72
C GLY A 315 -2.28 -0.11 -1.94
N ALA A 316 -3.32 -0.73 -2.50
CA ALA A 316 -4.57 -0.05 -2.89
C ALA A 316 -4.38 1.12 -3.89
N SER A 317 -3.27 1.12 -4.65
CA SER A 317 -3.01 2.11 -5.69
C SER A 317 -2.32 1.48 -6.91
N GLU A 318 -2.45 2.14 -8.05
CA GLU A 318 -1.65 1.90 -9.27
C GLU A 318 -0.32 2.68 -9.26
N ARG A 319 -0.11 3.51 -8.25
CA ARG A 319 1.12 4.29 -8.10
C ARG A 319 2.29 3.42 -7.65
N VAL A 320 3.47 3.81 -8.10
CA VAL A 320 4.73 3.10 -7.83
C VAL A 320 5.77 4.11 -7.38
N ALA A 321 6.37 3.85 -6.22
CA ALA A 321 7.59 4.53 -5.80
C ALA A 321 8.76 3.87 -6.53
N LYS A 322 9.54 4.65 -7.28
CA LYS A 322 10.60 4.11 -8.14
C LYS A 322 11.90 4.89 -8.05
N THR A 323 13.02 4.21 -8.18
CA THR A 323 14.33 4.85 -8.32
C THR A 323 15.26 4.01 -9.18
N HIS A 324 16.19 4.68 -9.86
CA HIS A 324 17.25 4.07 -10.63
C HIS A 324 18.57 4.61 -10.12
N HIS A 325 19.52 3.73 -9.82
CA HIS A 325 20.80 4.13 -9.25
C HIS A 325 21.95 3.33 -9.83
N ARG A 326 22.89 4.01 -10.45
CA ARG A 326 24.06 3.38 -11.06
C ARG A 326 25.20 3.22 -10.05
N LEU A 327 25.72 2.02 -9.95
CA LEU A 327 26.93 1.65 -9.23
C LEU A 327 28.09 1.51 -10.22
N LEU A 328 29.25 2.05 -9.88
CA LEU A 328 30.46 1.97 -10.69
C LEU A 328 31.37 0.86 -10.16
N ARG A 329 32.07 0.18 -11.07
CA ARG A 329 33.04 -0.86 -10.71
C ARG A 329 34.14 -0.27 -9.83
N VAL A 330 34.42 -0.95 -8.73
CA VAL A 330 35.48 -0.59 -7.80
C VAL A 330 36.81 -1.05 -8.39
N LYS A 331 37.77 -0.14 -8.53
CA LYS A 331 39.12 -0.52 -8.97
C LYS A 331 39.77 -1.34 -7.86
N ASP A 332 40.03 -2.61 -8.14
CA ASP A 332 40.53 -3.56 -7.16
C ASP A 332 41.91 -3.07 -6.67
N SER A 333 42.05 -2.85 -5.35
CA SER A 333 43.30 -2.37 -4.73
C SER A 333 44.33 -3.49 -4.55
N GLY A 334 44.06 -4.70 -5.02
CA GLY A 334 44.95 -5.86 -4.88
C GLY A 334 44.88 -6.54 -3.51
N GLU A 335 44.05 -6.07 -2.59
CA GLU A 335 43.83 -6.75 -1.30
C GLU A 335 42.91 -7.96 -1.49
N LYS A 336 43.50 -9.15 -1.45
CA LYS A 336 42.77 -10.40 -1.22
C LYS A 336 42.24 -10.39 0.20
N GLU A 337 41.04 -9.87 0.41
CA GLU A 337 40.29 -10.13 1.65
C GLU A 337 39.94 -11.63 1.70
N SER A 338 40.82 -12.41 2.31
CA SER A 338 40.51 -13.77 2.76
C SER A 338 39.54 -13.61 3.94
N THR A 339 38.25 -13.52 3.64
CA THR A 339 37.24 -13.74 4.67
C THR A 339 37.32 -15.21 5.12
N SER A 340 36.85 -15.52 6.33
CA SER A 340 36.95 -16.83 6.99
C SER A 340 36.13 -17.95 6.32
N PHE A 341 35.75 -17.77 5.05
CA PHE A 341 34.91 -18.65 4.24
C PHE A 341 35.62 -18.86 2.90
N ASN A 342 35.42 -20.02 2.26
CA ASN A 342 36.04 -20.42 0.98
C ASN A 342 35.56 -19.60 -0.24
N ARG A 343 35.36 -18.28 -0.08
CA ARG A 343 34.83 -17.38 -1.11
C ARG A 343 35.89 -16.36 -1.50
N ARG A 344 36.12 -16.21 -2.81
CA ARG A 344 37.00 -15.19 -3.39
C ARG A 344 36.15 -14.09 -4.01
N ARG A 345 36.39 -12.84 -3.63
CA ARG A 345 35.79 -11.68 -4.32
C ARG A 345 36.29 -11.63 -5.77
N VAL A 346 35.36 -11.60 -6.72
CA VAL A 346 35.65 -11.46 -8.17
C VAL A 346 35.67 -10.00 -8.57
N THR A 347 34.62 -9.26 -8.19
CA THR A 347 34.46 -7.85 -8.51
C THR A 347 33.45 -7.21 -7.55
N ALA A 348 33.43 -5.88 -7.49
CA ALA A 348 32.47 -5.12 -6.72
C ALA A 348 32.08 -3.83 -7.44
N TRP A 349 30.88 -3.32 -7.15
CA TRP A 349 30.37 -2.03 -7.61
C TRP A 349 29.85 -1.22 -6.42
N ALA A 350 30.06 0.08 -6.44
CA ALA A 350 29.62 0.99 -5.37
C ALA A 350 29.14 2.34 -5.93
N THR A 351 28.29 3.04 -5.17
CA THR A 351 27.73 4.36 -5.53
C THR A 351 28.77 5.40 -5.98
N ASN A 352 29.97 5.38 -5.38
CA ASN A 352 31.05 6.34 -5.68
C ASN A 352 32.31 5.69 -6.28
N GLY A 353 32.24 4.43 -6.72
CA GLY A 353 33.41 3.68 -7.20
C GLY A 353 34.49 3.40 -6.13
N ALA A 354 34.21 3.71 -4.86
CA ALA A 354 35.04 3.41 -3.70
C ALA A 354 34.20 2.73 -2.64
N ILE A 355 34.74 1.65 -2.06
CA ILE A 355 34.20 1.05 -0.84
C ILE A 355 34.82 1.84 0.31
N GLU A 356 34.05 2.73 0.93
CA GLU A 356 34.44 3.18 2.27
C GLU A 356 34.50 1.93 3.15
N HIS A 357 35.64 1.63 3.78
CA HIS A 357 35.85 0.46 4.65
C HIS A 357 35.02 0.51 5.96
N ARG A 358 33.78 0.98 5.91
CA ARG A 358 32.78 0.64 6.92
C ARG A 358 32.41 -0.81 6.68
N LYS A 359 33.07 -1.72 7.41
CA LYS A 359 32.64 -3.12 7.47
C LYS A 359 31.12 -3.13 7.64
N PRO A 360 30.36 -3.73 6.71
CA PRO A 360 28.93 -3.88 6.94
C PRO A 360 28.77 -4.56 8.31
N PRO A 361 27.80 -4.14 9.14
CA PRO A 361 27.55 -4.81 10.40
C PRO A 361 27.38 -6.30 10.11
N ARG A 362 28.23 -7.15 10.71
CA ARG A 362 28.18 -8.59 10.48
C ARG A 362 26.80 -9.09 10.88
N TRP A 363 25.98 -9.36 9.89
CA TRP A 363 24.73 -10.07 10.05
C TRP A 363 25.06 -11.55 9.85
N SER A 364 24.82 -12.35 10.88
CA SER A 364 24.87 -13.80 10.75
C SER A 364 23.54 -14.22 10.12
N PRO A 365 23.51 -14.68 8.86
CA PRO A 365 22.28 -15.24 8.32
C PRO A 365 21.88 -16.41 9.22
N GLY A 366 20.62 -16.42 9.67
CA GLY A 366 20.03 -17.62 10.26
C GLY A 366 20.18 -18.80 9.29
N PRO A 367 20.21 -20.05 9.77
CA PRO A 367 20.40 -21.21 8.90
C PRO A 367 19.40 -21.19 7.74
N ARG A 368 19.92 -21.20 6.50
CA ARG A 368 19.10 -21.39 5.29
C ARG A 368 18.41 -22.76 5.41
N THR A 369 17.12 -22.77 5.70
CA THR A 369 16.29 -23.97 5.48
C THR A 369 16.11 -24.12 3.98
N VAL A 370 16.83 -25.06 3.39
CA VAL A 370 16.56 -25.56 2.04
C VAL A 370 15.13 -26.09 2.02
N ARG A 371 14.27 -25.54 1.17
CA ARG A 371 12.92 -26.04 0.90
C ARG A 371 12.92 -26.92 -0.34
#